data_AF-A0A822XLK0-F1
#
_entry.id   AF-A0A822XLK0-F1
#
_cell.length_a   1.000
_cell.length_b   1.000
_cell.length_c   1.000
_cell.angle_alpha   90.00
_cell.angle_beta   90.00
_cell.angle_gamma   90.00
#
_symmetry.space_group_name_H-M   'P 1'
#
loop_
_entity.id
_entity.type
_entity.pdbx_description
1 polymer ?
#
loop_
_entity_poly.entity_id
_entity_poly.type
_entity_poly.pdbx_seq_one_letter_code
_entity_poly.pdbx_strand_id
1 'polypeptide(L)'
;MTMPTFWNNIIFTPKVCSPLVRVLRLVDHGNKPSIGYIYEAMDRAKEAIASAFSGNEEKYKHIFKIIDKRWECQLHQPLHAAGLYLNPEFYYDDDERIDSDEEIITGLYKVIELFEKDKNKINAITDEISKYKNAEGVFGLDMAIWQRKVKAPGK
;
A
#
# COMPACT_ATOMS: atom_id res chain seq x y z
N MET A 1 -13.56 -38.69 -19.98
CA MET A 1 -14.29 -37.56 -19.35
C MET A 1 -13.29 -36.58 -18.78
N THR A 2 -13.11 -35.42 -19.41
CA THR A 2 -12.41 -34.29 -18.77
C THR A 2 -13.35 -33.70 -17.72
N MET A 3 -12.95 -33.69 -16.45
CA MET A 3 -13.71 -33.02 -15.39
C MET A 3 -13.64 -31.50 -15.62
N PRO A 4 -14.71 -30.82 -16.07
CA PRO A 4 -14.63 -29.40 -16.45
C PRO A 4 -14.24 -28.51 -15.26
N THR A 5 -14.64 -28.92 -14.06
CA THR A 5 -14.28 -28.28 -12.78
C THR A 5 -12.78 -28.29 -12.51
N PHE A 6 -12.06 -29.37 -12.85
CA PHE A 6 -10.61 -29.45 -12.66
C PHE A 6 -9.86 -28.43 -13.53
N TRP A 7 -10.19 -28.38 -14.82
CA TRP A 7 -9.56 -27.44 -15.76
C TRP A 7 -9.91 -25.98 -15.46
N ASN A 8 -11.15 -25.71 -15.07
CA ASN A 8 -11.56 -24.38 -14.63
C ASN A 8 -10.77 -23.93 -13.39
N ASN A 9 -10.53 -24.83 -12.44
CA ASN A 9 -9.72 -24.53 -11.25
C ASN A 9 -8.25 -24.25 -11.62
N ILE A 10 -7.66 -25.02 -12.54
CA ILE A 10 -6.29 -24.78 -13.02
C ILE A 10 -6.13 -23.39 -13.65
N ILE A 11 -7.14 -22.90 -14.37
CA ILE A 11 -7.12 -21.55 -14.97
C ILE A 11 -7.38 -20.48 -13.91
N PHE A 12 -8.19 -20.79 -12.89
CA PHE A 12 -8.53 -19.88 -11.81
C PHE A 12 -7.35 -19.59 -10.88
N THR A 13 -6.61 -20.61 -10.47
CA THR A 13 -5.48 -20.48 -9.53
C THR A 13 -4.45 -19.42 -9.91
N PRO A 14 -3.87 -19.38 -11.13
CA PRO A 14 -2.86 -18.39 -11.48
C PRO A 14 -3.42 -16.96 -11.51
N LYS A 15 -4.71 -16.76 -11.83
CA LYS A 15 -5.34 -15.43 -11.78
C LYS A 15 -5.36 -14.84 -10.38
N VAL A 16 -5.43 -15.71 -9.36
CA VAL A 16 -5.49 -15.33 -7.95
C VAL A 16 -4.10 -15.30 -7.32
N CYS A 17 -3.32 -16.36 -7.53
CA CYS A 17 -2.03 -16.53 -6.87
C CYS A 17 -0.94 -15.65 -7.47
N SER A 18 -0.95 -15.35 -8.77
CA SER A 18 0.15 -14.59 -9.40
C SER A 18 0.27 -13.16 -8.86
N PRO A 19 -0.82 -12.38 -8.70
CA PRO A 19 -0.76 -11.07 -8.05
C PRO A 19 -0.22 -11.17 -6.62
N LEU A 20 -0.68 -12.13 -5.83
CA LEU A 20 -0.23 -12.31 -4.43
C LEU A 20 1.25 -12.70 -4.33
N VAL A 21 1.75 -13.55 -5.23
CA VAL A 21 3.18 -13.90 -5.28
C VAL A 21 4.04 -12.68 -5.61
N ARG A 22 3.54 -11.72 -6.40
CA ARG A 22 4.27 -10.46 -6.64
C ARG A 22 4.37 -9.62 -5.38
N VAL A 23 3.30 -9.56 -4.59
CA VAL A 23 3.32 -8.88 -3.27
C VAL A 23 4.33 -9.54 -2.33
N LEU A 24 4.33 -10.87 -2.24
CA LEU A 24 5.30 -11.59 -1.40
C LEU A 24 6.75 -11.33 -1.85
N ARG A 25 7.00 -11.38 -3.16
CA ARG A 25 8.33 -11.07 -3.71
C ARG A 25 8.80 -9.65 -3.39
N LEU A 26 7.90 -8.68 -3.32
CA LEU A 26 8.24 -7.30 -2.95
C LEU A 26 8.74 -7.24 -1.49
N VAL A 27 8.10 -7.98 -0.58
CA VAL A 27 8.49 -8.03 0.84
C VAL A 27 9.79 -8.83 1.04
N ASP A 28 9.98 -9.91 0.28
CA ASP A 28 11.17 -10.78 0.40
C ASP A 28 12.42 -10.18 -0.27
N HIS A 29 12.27 -9.28 -1.24
CA HIS A 29 13.41 -8.61 -1.86
C HIS A 29 13.98 -7.55 -0.90
N GLY A 30 14.98 -7.93 -0.09
CA GLY A 30 15.71 -7.04 0.84
C GLY A 30 16.45 -5.85 0.21
N ASN A 31 16.24 -5.59 -1.07
CA ASN A 31 16.86 -4.49 -1.82
C ASN A 31 16.01 -3.22 -1.85
N LYS A 32 14.75 -3.21 -1.39
CA LYS A 32 13.95 -1.97 -1.26
C LYS A 32 13.19 -2.00 0.07
N PRO A 33 13.02 -0.85 0.74
CA PRO A 33 12.19 -0.79 1.95
C PRO A 33 10.75 -1.13 1.60
N SER A 34 10.28 -2.30 2.04
CA SER A 34 8.97 -2.84 1.66
C SER A 34 7.79 -2.12 2.34
N ILE A 35 8.05 -1.48 3.48
CA ILE A 35 7.03 -0.81 4.32
C ILE A 35 6.26 0.26 3.54
N GLY A 36 6.93 1.05 2.70
CA GLY A 36 6.28 2.11 1.91
C GLY A 36 5.54 1.64 0.65
N TYR A 37 5.59 0.33 0.35
CA TYR A 37 5.06 -0.23 -0.89
C TYR A 37 4.03 -1.33 -0.68
N ILE A 38 4.06 -2.02 0.46
CA ILE A 38 3.25 -3.22 0.69
C ILE A 38 1.75 -2.95 0.66
N TYR A 39 1.31 -1.79 1.16
CA TYR A 39 -0.10 -1.41 1.18
C TYR A 39 -0.64 -1.27 -0.25
N GLU A 40 -0.02 -0.41 -1.06
CA GLU A 40 -0.36 -0.20 -2.46
C GLU A 40 -0.22 -1.49 -3.28
N ALA A 41 0.79 -2.32 -3.01
CA ALA A 41 0.97 -3.60 -3.69
C ALA A 41 -0.17 -4.59 -3.41
N MET A 42 -0.69 -4.61 -2.18
CA MET A 42 -1.84 -5.45 -1.83
C MET A 42 -3.11 -4.97 -2.54
N ASP A 43 -3.33 -3.65 -2.59
CA ASP A 43 -4.48 -3.08 -3.27
C ASP A 43 -4.48 -3.41 -4.77
N ARG A 44 -3.36 -3.15 -5.45
CA ARG A 44 -3.15 -3.54 -6.86
C ARG A 44 -3.31 -5.04 -7.09
N ALA A 45 -2.97 -5.88 -6.11
CA ALA A 45 -3.19 -7.32 -6.21
C ALA A 45 -4.68 -7.66 -6.19
N LYS A 46 -5.49 -7.01 -5.32
CA LYS A 46 -6.95 -7.16 -5.30
C LYS A 46 -7.56 -6.66 -6.61
N GLU A 47 -7.15 -5.49 -7.11
CA GLU A 47 -7.61 -4.96 -8.41
C GLU A 47 -7.31 -5.92 -9.57
N ALA A 48 -6.09 -6.45 -9.64
CA ALA A 48 -5.69 -7.40 -10.67
C ALA A 48 -6.54 -8.68 -10.63
N ILE A 49 -6.89 -9.18 -9.43
CA ILE A 49 -7.78 -10.32 -9.26
C ILE A 49 -9.19 -9.99 -9.76
N ALA A 50 -9.76 -8.84 -9.36
CA ALA A 50 -11.08 -8.41 -9.79
C ALA A 50 -11.15 -8.26 -11.32
N SER A 51 -10.14 -7.63 -11.91
CA SER A 51 -9.99 -7.45 -13.36
C SER A 51 -9.87 -8.79 -14.11
N ALA A 52 -9.15 -9.77 -13.56
CA ALA A 52 -9.02 -11.11 -14.16
C ALA A 52 -10.35 -11.89 -14.25
N PHE A 53 -11.36 -11.44 -13.50
CA PHE A 53 -12.74 -11.93 -13.53
C PHE A 53 -13.74 -10.91 -14.09
N SER A 54 -13.25 -9.87 -14.78
CA SER A 54 -14.05 -8.82 -15.40
C SER A 54 -15.00 -8.12 -14.42
N GLY A 55 -14.57 -7.95 -13.17
CA GLY A 55 -15.39 -7.33 -12.11
C GLY A 55 -16.53 -8.21 -11.60
N ASN A 56 -16.60 -9.49 -11.97
CA ASN A 56 -17.62 -10.40 -11.45
C ASN A 56 -17.30 -10.79 -9.99
N GLU A 57 -17.85 -10.01 -9.06
CA GLU A 57 -17.62 -10.12 -7.62
C GLU A 57 -17.89 -11.53 -7.06
N GLU A 58 -18.90 -12.24 -7.57
CA GLU A 58 -19.22 -13.60 -7.13
C GLU A 58 -18.03 -14.57 -7.26
N LYS A 59 -17.12 -14.31 -8.20
CA LYS A 59 -15.93 -15.15 -8.43
C LYS A 59 -14.78 -14.89 -7.46
N TYR A 60 -14.69 -13.70 -6.86
CA TYR A 60 -13.55 -13.31 -6.03
C TYR A 60 -13.90 -12.82 -4.62
N LYS A 61 -15.17 -12.58 -4.28
CA LYS A 61 -15.57 -12.12 -2.94
C LYS A 61 -15.08 -13.00 -1.80
N HIS A 62 -15.10 -14.32 -1.99
CA HIS A 62 -14.61 -15.25 -0.97
C HIS A 62 -13.08 -15.20 -0.85
N ILE A 63 -12.39 -14.98 -1.96
CA ILE A 63 -10.93 -14.79 -1.96
C ILE A 63 -10.57 -13.49 -1.24
N PHE A 64 -11.28 -12.39 -1.50
CA PHE A 64 -11.05 -11.12 -0.82
C PHE A 64 -11.23 -11.27 0.68
N LYS A 65 -12.28 -11.96 1.14
CA LYS A 65 -12.44 -12.29 2.57
C LYS A 65 -11.25 -13.04 3.16
N ILE A 66 -10.63 -13.96 2.41
CA ILE A 66 -9.43 -14.68 2.85
C ILE A 66 -8.22 -13.73 2.90
N ILE A 67 -8.04 -12.90 1.87
CA ILE A 67 -6.96 -11.91 1.79
C ILE A 67 -7.09 -10.92 2.95
N ASP A 68 -8.25 -10.31 3.12
CA ASP A 68 -8.53 -9.29 4.14
C ASP A 68 -8.30 -9.86 5.54
N LYS A 69 -8.80 -11.07 5.82
CA LYS A 69 -8.53 -11.74 7.10
C LYS A 69 -7.04 -11.95 7.35
N ARG A 70 -6.26 -12.29 6.33
CA ARG A 70 -4.81 -12.49 6.46
C ARG A 70 -4.07 -11.16 6.59
N TRP A 71 -4.50 -10.16 5.83
CA TRP A 71 -4.02 -8.79 5.89
C TRP A 71 -4.19 -8.24 7.30
N GLU A 72 -5.42 -8.20 7.82
CA GLU A 72 -5.77 -7.73 9.17
C GLU A 72 -4.95 -8.43 10.28
N CYS A 73 -4.70 -9.73 10.14
CA CYS A 73 -4.00 -10.51 11.15
C CYS A 73 -2.47 -10.33 11.16
N GLN A 74 -1.85 -9.98 10.03
CA GLN A 74 -0.39 -10.11 9.85
C GLN A 74 0.30 -8.86 9.30
N LEU A 75 -0.36 -8.12 8.41
CA LEU A 75 0.29 -7.08 7.60
C LEU A 75 -0.47 -5.75 7.62
N HIS A 76 -1.69 -5.70 8.13
CA HIS A 76 -2.46 -4.48 8.31
C HIS A 76 -2.05 -3.82 9.62
N GLN A 77 -0.98 -3.02 9.57
CA GLN A 77 -0.46 -2.32 10.74
C GLN A 77 -0.38 -0.83 10.43
N PRO A 78 -0.58 0.04 11.44
CA PRO A 78 -0.44 1.49 11.27
C PRO A 78 0.85 1.90 10.57
N LEU A 79 1.93 1.15 10.78
CA LEU A 79 3.22 1.37 10.14
C LEU A 79 3.20 1.24 8.61
N HIS A 80 2.43 0.30 8.05
CA HIS A 80 2.33 0.11 6.60
C HIS A 80 1.47 1.20 5.95
N ALA A 81 0.38 1.61 6.63
CA ALA A 81 -0.43 2.76 6.22
C ALA A 81 0.40 4.06 6.22
N ALA A 82 1.11 4.33 7.32
CA ALA A 82 2.03 5.47 7.41
C ALA A 82 3.14 5.39 6.35
N GLY A 83 3.64 4.18 6.08
CA GLY A 83 4.63 3.93 5.03
C GLY A 83 4.13 4.33 3.64
N LEU A 84 2.89 3.99 3.29
CA LEU A 84 2.27 4.42 2.05
C LEU A 84 2.14 5.94 2.00
N TYR A 85 1.61 6.56 3.05
CA TYR A 85 1.43 8.01 3.13
C TYR A 85 2.75 8.77 2.90
N LEU A 86 3.83 8.29 3.50
CA LEU A 86 5.16 8.92 3.41
C LEU A 86 5.95 8.50 2.17
N ASN A 87 5.40 7.66 1.29
CA ASN A 87 6.04 7.30 0.04
C ASN A 87 5.72 8.35 -1.03
N PRO A 88 6.68 9.21 -1.44
CA PRO A 88 6.41 10.29 -2.38
C PRO A 88 6.10 9.79 -3.79
N GLU A 89 6.47 8.55 -4.13
CA GLU A 89 6.10 7.93 -5.41
C GLU A 89 4.59 7.78 -5.53
N PHE A 90 3.91 7.42 -4.44
CA PHE A 90 2.47 7.16 -4.43
C PHE A 90 1.68 8.34 -3.91
N TYR A 91 2.15 9.01 -2.85
CA TYR A 91 1.48 10.16 -2.26
C TYR A 91 1.20 11.23 -3.30
N TYR A 92 2.22 11.69 -4.02
CA TYR A 92 2.03 12.77 -5.01
C TYR A 92 1.50 12.30 -6.36
N ASP A 93 1.28 10.99 -6.56
CA ASP A 93 0.63 10.47 -7.77
C ASP A 93 -0.90 10.47 -7.63
N ASP A 94 -1.39 10.31 -6.39
CA ASP A 94 -2.82 10.26 -6.04
C ASP A 94 -3.04 10.68 -4.57
N ASP A 95 -2.75 11.94 -4.28
CA ASP A 95 -2.83 12.52 -2.94
C ASP A 95 -4.28 12.64 -2.47
N GLU A 96 -5.22 12.93 -3.37
CA GLU A 96 -6.65 12.97 -3.10
C GLU A 96 -7.16 11.64 -2.52
N ARG A 97 -6.83 10.50 -3.15
CA ARG A 97 -7.22 9.18 -2.64
C ARG A 97 -6.61 8.93 -1.27
N ILE A 98 -5.31 9.18 -1.12
CA ILE A 98 -4.58 8.88 0.11
C ILE A 98 -5.04 9.75 1.28
N ASP A 99 -5.31 11.04 1.04
CA ASP A 99 -5.79 11.95 2.08
C ASP A 99 -7.26 11.71 2.46
N SER A 100 -8.05 11.14 1.55
CA SER A 100 -9.45 10.78 1.81
C SER A 100 -9.62 9.45 2.54
N ASP A 101 -8.59 8.61 2.58
CA ASP A 101 -8.64 7.30 3.22
C ASP A 101 -8.39 7.42 4.73
N GLU A 102 -9.47 7.29 5.51
CA GLU A 102 -9.45 7.36 6.97
C GLU A 102 -8.47 6.35 7.60
N GLU A 103 -8.32 5.17 6.98
CA GLU A 103 -7.44 4.14 7.49
C GLU A 103 -5.97 4.55 7.36
N ILE A 104 -5.60 5.11 6.20
CA ILE A 104 -4.23 5.56 5.95
C ILE A 104 -3.87 6.71 6.89
N ILE A 105 -4.75 7.71 6.98
CA ILE A 105 -4.56 8.86 7.87
C ILE A 105 -4.48 8.44 9.33
N THR A 106 -5.40 7.58 9.78
CA THR A 106 -5.37 7.04 11.16
C THR A 106 -4.09 6.25 11.42
N GLY A 107 -3.62 5.50 10.43
CA GLY A 107 -2.36 4.76 10.49
C GLY A 107 -1.16 5.68 10.73
N LEU A 108 -1.06 6.78 9.98
CA LEU A 108 -0.02 7.80 10.15
C LEU A 108 -0.01 8.37 11.57
N TYR A 109 -1.15 8.86 12.05
CA TYR A 109 -1.21 9.49 13.37
C TYR A 109 -0.91 8.50 14.51
N LYS A 110 -1.41 7.27 14.42
CA LYS A 110 -1.09 6.20 15.39
C LYS A 110 0.42 5.91 15.45
N VAL A 111 1.11 5.94 14.31
CA VAL A 111 2.57 5.78 14.26
C VAL A 111 3.27 6.94 14.93
N ILE A 112 2.89 8.18 14.63
CA ILE A 112 3.47 9.38 15.25
C ILE A 112 3.31 9.32 16.78
N GLU A 113 2.10 9.03 17.27
CA GLU A 113 1.82 8.88 18.71
C GLU A 113 2.54 7.68 19.34
N LEU A 114 2.83 6.62 18.58
CA LEU A 114 3.57 5.47 19.08
C LEU A 114 5.04 5.83 19.33
N PHE A 115 5.66 6.56 18.40
CA PHE A 115 7.10 6.88 18.45
C PHE A 115 7.44 8.11 19.27
N GLU A 116 6.53 9.07 19.43
CA GLU A 116 6.76 10.29 20.20
C GLU A 116 5.63 10.55 21.19
N LYS A 117 5.98 10.99 22.41
CA LYS A 117 5.04 11.28 23.51
C LYS A 117 5.03 12.75 23.89
N ASP A 118 6.07 13.50 23.55
CA ASP A 118 6.13 14.95 23.76
C ASP A 118 5.23 15.66 22.75
N LYS A 119 4.21 16.36 23.28
CA LYS A 119 3.22 17.08 22.47
C LYS A 119 3.83 18.17 21.59
N ASN A 120 4.89 18.84 22.04
CA ASN A 120 5.55 19.88 21.24
C ASN A 120 6.25 19.27 20.03
N LYS A 121 6.85 18.10 20.20
CA LYS A 121 7.49 17.39 19.08
C LYS A 121 6.46 16.78 18.15
N ILE A 122 5.35 16.24 18.66
CA ILE A 122 4.23 15.78 17.83
C ILE A 122 3.72 16.92 16.95
N ASN A 123 3.49 18.11 17.52
CA ASN A 123 3.07 19.29 16.76
C ASN A 123 4.09 19.66 15.67
N ALA A 124 5.39 19.67 16.01
CA ALA A 124 6.44 19.94 15.03
C ALA A 124 6.48 18.90 13.90
N ILE A 125 6.25 17.61 14.20
CA ILE A 125 6.14 16.55 13.19
C ILE A 125 4.92 16.80 12.30
N THR A 126 3.76 17.14 12.86
CA THR A 126 2.55 17.41 12.06
C THR A 126 2.69 18.65 11.18
N ASP A 127 3.46 19.65 11.62
CA ASP A 127 3.81 20.80 10.79
C ASP A 127 4.69 20.38 9.59
N GLU A 128 5.67 19.49 9.80
CA GLU A 128 6.48 18.94 8.70
C GLU A 128 5.67 18.05 7.76
N ILE A 129 4.69 17.28 8.26
CA ILE A 129 3.74 16.53 7.42
C ILE A 129 2.94 17.48 6.52
N SER A 130 2.50 18.62 7.05
CA SER A 130 1.78 19.63 6.26
C SER A 130 2.67 20.21 5.14
N LYS A 131 3.94 20.49 5.44
CA LYS A 131 4.91 20.94 4.42
C LYS A 131 5.17 19.87 3.37
N TYR A 132 5.31 18.60 3.78
CA TYR A 132 5.42 17.48 2.86
C TYR A 132 4.21 17.45 1.93
N LYS A 133 2.99 17.42 2.47
CA LYS A 133 1.75 17.42 1.69
C LYS A 133 1.71 18.51 0.63
N ASN A 134 2.01 19.75 1.03
CA ASN A 134 1.96 20.90 0.13
C ASN A 134 3.20 21.04 -0.79
N ALA A 135 4.15 20.10 -0.71
CA ALA A 135 5.45 20.20 -1.37
C ALA A 135 6.19 21.52 -1.08
N GLU A 136 6.16 21.97 0.18
CA GLU A 136 6.80 23.22 0.60
C GLU A 136 8.30 23.03 0.90
N GLY A 137 9.06 24.11 0.79
CA GLY A 137 10.49 24.12 1.11
C GLY A 137 11.29 23.13 0.27
N VAL A 138 12.02 22.24 0.93
CA VAL A 138 12.89 21.25 0.25
C VAL A 138 12.10 20.21 -0.54
N PHE A 139 10.83 19.95 -0.20
CA PHE A 139 9.98 18.98 -0.89
C PHE A 139 9.48 19.46 -2.25
N GLY A 140 9.49 20.77 -2.48
CA GLY A 140 9.07 21.43 -3.73
C GLY A 140 10.20 21.74 -4.69
N LEU A 141 11.46 21.45 -4.35
CA LEU A 141 12.58 21.64 -5.27
C LEU A 141 12.42 20.72 -6.49
N ASP A 142 12.74 21.20 -7.69
CA ASP A 142 12.68 20.41 -8.92
C ASP A 142 13.42 19.07 -8.81
N MET A 143 14.57 19.08 -8.11
CA MET A 143 15.34 17.89 -7.82
C MET A 143 14.55 16.88 -6.95
N ALA A 144 13.86 17.35 -5.92
CA ALA A 144 13.05 16.50 -5.04
C ALA A 144 11.85 15.92 -5.81
N ILE A 145 11.17 16.74 -6.61
CA ILE A 145 10.05 16.33 -7.48
C ILE A 145 10.49 15.25 -8.46
N TRP A 146 11.61 15.45 -9.16
CA TRP A 146 12.14 14.46 -10.09
C TRP A 146 12.50 13.14 -9.38
N GLN A 147 13.02 13.21 -8.14
CA GLN A 147 13.44 12.02 -7.40
C GLN A 147 12.29 11.16 -6.86
N ARG A 148 11.05 11.67 -6.79
CA ARG A 148 9.89 10.95 -6.22
C ARG A 148 9.68 9.56 -6.83
N LYS A 149 9.94 9.41 -8.14
CA LYS A 149 9.77 8.14 -8.88
C LYS A 149 11.09 7.41 -9.17
N VAL A 150 12.23 8.02 -8.83
CA VAL A 150 13.56 7.51 -9.15
C VAL A 150 14.22 6.87 -7.94
N LYS A 151 14.02 7.45 -6.75
CA LYS A 151 14.58 6.96 -5.49
C LYS A 151 13.50 6.28 -4.66
N ALA A 152 13.81 5.08 -4.16
CA ALA A 152 12.95 4.42 -3.20
C ALA A 152 13.07 5.12 -1.82
N PRO A 153 11.97 5.34 -1.09
CA PRO A 153 12.02 5.84 0.28
C PRO A 153 12.79 4.87 1.17
N GLY A 154 13.81 5.36 1.90
CA GLY A 154 14.58 4.60 2.90
C GLY A 154 15.89 3.94 2.42
N LYS A 155 16.51 4.44 1.35
CA LYS A 155 17.86 4.08 0.93
C LYS A 155 18.83 5.27 0.93
#